data_AF-F3FYG8-F1
#
_entry.id   AF-F3FYG8-F1
#
_cell.length_a   1.000
_cell.length_b   1.000
_cell.length_c   1.000
_cell.angle_alpha   90.00
_cell.angle_beta   90.00
_cell.angle_gamma   90.00
#
_symmetry.space_group_name_H-M   'P 1'
#
loop_
_entity.id
_entity.type
_entity.pdbx_description
1 polymer ?
#
loop_
_entity_poly.entity_id
_entity_poly.type
_entity_poly.pdbx_seq_one_letter_code
_entity_poly.pdbx_strand_id
1 'polypeptide(L)' 'NVQDIYPLSSLQEGILFHHLLQSEGDAYLMRTIATFDSRALLDKFLGALQVV' A
#
# COMPACT_ATOMS: atom_id res chain seq x y z
N ASN A 1 0.71 22.43 -3.59
CA ASN A 1 -0.71 22.64 -3.89
C ASN A 1 -1.46 21.39 -3.49
N VAL A 2 -2.33 21.49 -2.48
CA VAL A 2 -3.22 20.41 -2.05
C VAL A 2 -4.63 20.89 -2.39
N GLN A 3 -5.13 20.48 -3.55
CA GLN A 3 -6.42 20.96 -4.09
C GLN A 3 -7.46 19.83 -4.26
N ASP A 4 -7.06 18.56 -4.08
CA ASP A 4 -7.90 17.39 -4.39
C ASP A 4 -7.96 16.40 -3.22
N ILE A 5 -8.42 16.86 -2.05
CA ILE A 5 -8.71 15.96 -0.92
C ILE A 5 -10.20 15.66 -0.91
N TYR A 6 -10.52 14.41 -1.20
CA TYR A 6 -11.89 13.89 -1.11
C TYR A 6 -12.12 13.22 0.24
N PRO A 7 -13.36 13.27 0.76
CA PRO A 7 -13.69 12.56 1.99
C PRO A 7 -13.50 11.05 1.81
N LEU A 8 -13.16 10.38 2.91
CA LEU A 8 -13.07 8.93 2.94
C LEU A 8 -14.45 8.32 2.71
N SER A 9 -14.47 7.19 2.00
CA SER A 9 -15.64 6.31 1.99
C SER A 9 -15.82 5.63 3.36
N SER A 10 -17.02 5.15 3.66
CA SER A 10 -17.32 4.51 4.97
C SER A 10 -16.40 3.35 5.32
N LEU A 11 -15.92 2.58 4.33
CA LEU A 11 -14.94 1.52 4.56
C LEU A 11 -13.59 2.07 5.01
N GLN A 12 -13.11 3.12 4.35
CA GLN A 12 -11.83 3.76 4.67
C GLN A 12 -11.87 4.42 6.06
N GLU A 13 -13.01 5.00 6.45
CA GLU A 13 -13.21 5.52 7.81
C GLU A 13 -13.08 4.42 8.88
N GLY A 14 -13.69 3.25 8.64
CA GLY A 14 -13.57 2.10 9.54
C GLY A 14 -12.13 1.60 9.66
N ILE A 15 -11.41 1.48 8.54
CA ILE A 15 -9.99 1.10 8.53
C ILE A 15 -9.15 2.08 9.35
N LEU A 16 -9.34 3.38 9.13
CA LEU A 16 -8.62 4.43 9.85
C LEU A 16 -8.90 4.38 11.36
N PHE A 17 -10.16 4.18 11.76
CA PHE A 17 -10.53 4.06 13.17
C PHE A 17 -9.77 2.92 13.86
N HIS A 18 -9.72 1.75 13.25
CA HIS A 18 -9.00 0.60 13.79
C HIS A 18 -7.48 0.81 13.83
N HIS A 19 -6.91 1.44 12.80
CA HIS A 19 -5.49 1.81 12.77
C HIS A 19 -5.13 2.74 13.94
N LEU A 20 -5.95 3.76 14.21
CA LEU A 20 -5.70 4.73 15.28
C LEU A 20 -5.82 4.14 16.71
N LEU A 21 -6.59 3.06 16.88
CA LEU A 21 -6.75 2.38 18.17
C LEU A 21 -5.67 1.34 18.46
N GLN A 22 -4.92 0.90 17.44
CA GLN A 22 -3.88 -0.11 17.60
C GLN A 22 -2.55 0.53 18.01
N SER A 23 -1.98 0.07 19.13
CA SER A 23 -0.65 0.51 19.58
C SER A 23 0.50 -0.27 18.93
N GLU A 24 0.22 -1.48 18.43
CA GLU A 24 1.21 -2.34 17.75
C GLU A 24 0.57 -3.14 16.64
N GLY A 25 1.20 -3.15 15.46
CA GLY A 25 0.78 -3.96 14.31
C GLY A 25 -0.52 -3.48 13.67
N ASP A 26 -0.44 -2.98 12.44
CA ASP A 26 -1.63 -2.60 11.68
C ASP A 26 -2.30 -3.83 11.07
N ALA A 27 -3.54 -4.12 11.48
CA ALA A 27 -4.33 -5.25 10.98
C ALA A 27 -4.62 -5.18 9.47
N TYR A 28 -4.52 -4.00 8.85
CA TYR A 28 -4.75 -3.80 7.43
C TYR A 28 -3.46 -3.77 6.60
N LEU A 29 -2.30 -3.99 7.22
CA LEU A 29 -1.03 -4.07 6.51
C LEU A 29 -0.97 -5.36 5.67
N MET A 30 -1.15 -5.22 4.36
CA MET A 30 -0.94 -6.31 3.42
C MET A 30 0.55 -6.43 3.08
N ARG A 31 1.09 -7.65 3.20
CA ARG A 31 2.46 -7.98 2.78
C ARG A 31 2.41 -8.98 1.65
N THR A 32 3.18 -8.71 0.59
CA THR A 32 3.37 -9.63 -0.52
C THR A 32 4.86 -9.85 -0.72
N ILE A 33 5.24 -11.12 -0.88
CA ILE A 33 6.60 -11.51 -1.23
C ILE A 33 6.54 -12.08 -2.65
N ALA A 34 7.37 -11.55 -3.53
CA ALA A 34 7.54 -12.04 -4.88
C ALA A 34 8.98 -12.54 -5.05
N THR A 35 9.13 -13.72 -5.65
CA THR A 35 10.42 -14.30 -6.02
C THR A 35 10.67 -14.14 -7.51
N PHE A 36 11.93 -14.02 -7.89
CA PHE A 36 12.33 -13.83 -9.28
C PHE A 36 13.47 -14.79 -9.63
N ASP A 37 13.34 -15.46 -10.77
CA ASP A 37 14.33 -16.45 -11.22
C ASP A 37 15.66 -15.81 -11.66
N SER A 38 15.68 -14.48 -11.88
CA SER A 38 16.89 -13.74 -12.21
C SER A 38 16.81 -12.28 -11.81
N ARG A 39 17.98 -11.65 -11.65
CA ARG A 39 18.10 -10.21 -11.42
C ARG A 39 17.48 -9.38 -12.54
N ALA A 40 17.63 -9.82 -13.80
CA ALA A 40 17.07 -9.12 -14.95
C ALA A 40 15.54 -9.05 -14.92
N LEU A 41 14.86 -10.09 -14.41
CA LEU A 41 13.40 -10.09 -14.27
C LEU A 41 12.94 -9.16 -13.15
N LEU A 42 13.66 -9.14 -12.01
CA LEU A 42 13.43 -8.18 -10.93
C LEU A 42 13.55 -6.74 -11.44
N ASP A 43 14.62 -6.42 -12.19
CA ASP A 43 14.84 -5.06 -12.69
C ASP A 43 13.74 -4.61 -13.65
N LYS A 44 13.23 -5.51 -14.52
CA LYS A 44 12.08 -5.25 -15.38
C LYS A 44 10.79 -4.98 -14.58
N PHE A 45 10.54 -5.78 -13.54
CA PHE A 45 9.39 -5.59 -12.67
C PHE A 45 9.43 -4.25 -11.93
N LEU A 46 10.59 -3.88 -11.38
CA LEU A 46 10.79 -2.58 -10.71
C LEU A 46 10.60 -1.42 -11.70
N GLY A 47 11.13 -1.55 -12.92
CA GLY A 47 10.93 -0.56 -13.97
C GLY A 47 9.46 -0.36 -14.32
N ALA A 48 8.67 -1.44 -14.37
CA ALA A 48 7.23 -1.35 -14.61
C ALA A 48 6.46 -0.72 -13.44
N LEU A 49 6.79 -1.09 -12.20
CA LEU A 49 6.14 -0.52 -11.00
C LEU A 49 6.37 0.99 -10.85
N GLN A 50 7.53 1.50 -11.25
CA GLN A 50 7.86 2.93 -11.10
C GLN A 50 7.15 3.84 -12.10
N VAL A 51 6.53 3.27 -13.14
CA VAL A 51 5.79 4.01 -14.18
C VAL A 51 4.31 4.17 -13.80
N VAL A 52 3.80 3.37 -12.87
CA VAL A 52 2.42 3.40 -12.37
C VAL A 52 2.31 4.35 -11.17
#